data_AF-A0A9D6YJV5-F1
#
_entry.id   AF-A0A9D6YJV5-F1
#
_cell.length_a   1.000
_cell.length_b   1.000
_cell.length_c   1.000
_cell.angle_alpha   90.00
_cell.angle_beta   90.00
_cell.angle_gamma   90.00
#
_symmetry.space_group_name_H-M   'P 1'
#
loop_
_entity.id
_entity.type
_entity.pdbx_description
1 polymer ?
#
loop_
_entity_poly.entity_id
_entity_poly.type
_entity_poly.pdbx_seq_one_letter_code
_entity_poly.pdbx_strand_id
1 'polypeptide(L)'
;MRITFKNISLVFAAGSLGGLLKGLAAWLFGTLGINALLGSQFAPALTPFWVYQHMVWGGLWAFLFLLPLRRLSYISLGIIYSLPQTLISLLVMMPQMQRGLLGLRLGYTTPVLILLFGFVWGMATALWLKWSRES
;
A
#
# COMPACT_ATOMS: atom_id res chain seq x y z
N MET A 1 4.55 -6.62 18.44
CA MET A 1 6.00 -6.56 18.77
C MET A 1 6.18 -5.93 20.15
N ARG A 2 7.35 -6.02 20.79
CA ARG A 2 7.70 -5.04 21.84
C ARG A 2 8.01 -3.71 21.17
N ILE A 3 7.50 -2.60 21.69
CA ILE A 3 7.77 -1.26 21.15
C ILE A 3 9.18 -0.89 21.60
N THR A 4 10.13 -0.92 20.66
CA THR A 4 11.55 -0.62 20.90
C THR A 4 12.07 0.13 19.69
N PHE A 5 13.03 1.04 19.85
CA PHE A 5 13.60 1.83 18.75
C PHE A 5 14.04 0.97 17.56
N LYS A 6 14.66 -0.20 17.80
CA LYS A 6 15.01 -1.18 16.76
C LYS A 6 13.80 -1.69 15.97
N ASN A 7 12.71 -2.01 16.66
CA ASN A 7 11.50 -2.55 16.00
C ASN A 7 10.77 -1.45 15.24
N ILE A 8 10.75 -0.22 15.78
CA ILE A 8 10.14 0.93 15.12
C ILE A 8 10.87 1.24 13.81
N SER A 9 12.21 1.30 13.82
CA SER A 9 13.00 1.55 12.62
C SER A 9 12.85 0.44 11.58
N LEU A 10 12.86 -0.83 12.00
CA LEU A 10 12.65 -1.98 11.11
C LEU A 10 11.26 -1.97 10.46
N VAL A 11 10.22 -1.69 11.24
CA VAL A 11 8.84 -1.63 10.74
C VAL A 11 8.66 -0.47 9.76
N PHE A 12 9.22 0.69 10.07
CA PHE A 12 9.17 1.83 9.14
C PHE A 12 9.91 1.54 7.84
N ALA A 13 11.10 0.93 7.89
CA ALA A 13 11.87 0.55 6.71
C ALA A 13 11.12 -0.49 5.85
N ALA A 14 10.56 -1.52 6.50
CA ALA A 14 9.74 -2.53 5.82
C ALA A 14 8.53 -1.90 5.11
N GLY A 15 7.82 -1.00 5.80
CA GLY A 15 6.67 -0.28 5.26
C GLY A 15 7.02 0.66 4.11
N SER A 16 8.18 1.31 4.19
CA SER A 16 8.67 2.20 3.15
C SER A 16 8.99 1.42 1.86
N LEU A 17 9.60 0.24 1.99
CA LEU A 17 9.85 -0.66 0.86
C LEU A 17 8.54 -1.21 0.27
N GLY A 18 7.60 -1.63 1.12
CA GLY A 18 6.27 -2.02 0.66
C GLY A 18 5.56 -0.88 -0.07
N GLY A 19 5.73 0.36 0.42
CA GLY A 19 5.17 1.58 -0.16
C GLY A 19 5.72 1.84 -1.56
N LEU A 20 7.04 1.75 -1.69
CA LEU A 20 7.74 1.85 -2.96
C LEU A 20 7.23 0.80 -3.96
N LEU A 21 7.19 -0.47 -3.57
CA LEU A 21 6.74 -1.56 -4.45
C LEU A 21 5.30 -1.39 -4.90
N LYS A 22 4.41 -0.94 -4.00
CA LYS A 22 3.04 -0.57 -4.33
C LYS A 22 2.99 0.55 -5.37
N GLY A 23 3.74 1.63 -5.15
CA GLY A 23 3.80 2.78 -6.06
C GLY A 23 4.35 2.42 -7.44
N LEU A 24 5.37 1.55 -7.49
CA LEU A 24 5.96 1.04 -8.73
C LEU A 24 5.00 0.09 -9.46
N ALA A 25 4.32 -0.82 -8.77
CA ALA A 25 3.31 -1.70 -9.36
C ALA A 25 2.17 -0.88 -9.98
N ALA A 26 1.69 0.15 -9.27
CA ALA A 26 0.66 1.05 -9.78
C ALA A 26 1.10 1.82 -11.04
N TRP A 27 2.34 2.30 -11.07
CA TRP A 27 2.91 2.94 -12.25
C TRP A 27 3.05 1.97 -13.42
N LEU A 28 3.59 0.77 -13.18
CA LEU A 28 3.83 -0.25 -14.21
C LEU A 28 2.51 -0.73 -14.85
N PHE A 29 1.46 -0.90 -14.05
CA PHE A 29 0.12 -1.20 -14.57
C PHE A 29 -0.48 -0.04 -15.37
N GLY A 30 -0.15 1.20 -15.02
CA GLY A 30 -0.53 2.39 -15.77
C GLY A 30 0.19 2.50 -17.12
N THR A 31 1.50 2.28 -17.15
CA THR A 31 2.33 2.40 -18.37
C THR A 31 2.13 1.24 -19.34
N LEU A 32 1.91 0.03 -18.84
CA LEU A 32 1.56 -1.13 -19.68
C LEU A 32 0.13 -1.08 -20.21
N GLY A 33 -0.67 -0.07 -19.83
CA GLY A 33 -2.06 0.04 -20.25
C GLY A 33 -2.98 -1.02 -19.66
N ILE A 34 -2.52 -1.83 -18.69
CA ILE A 34 -3.33 -2.86 -18.01
C ILE A 34 -4.53 -2.21 -17.32
N ASN A 35 -4.33 -1.03 -16.72
CA ASN A 35 -5.42 -0.28 -16.11
C ASN A 35 -6.48 0.11 -17.17
N ALA A 36 -6.04 0.55 -18.35
CA ALA A 36 -6.95 0.91 -19.45
C ALA A 36 -7.67 -0.31 -20.04
N LEU A 37 -6.98 -1.46 -20.17
CA LEU A 37 -7.58 -2.74 -20.59
C LEU A 37 -8.66 -3.21 -19.62
N LEU A 38 -8.48 -2.94 -18.33
CA LEU A 38 -9.47 -3.24 -17.29
C LEU A 38 -10.56 -2.15 -17.20
N GLY A 39 -10.55 -1.13 -18.06
CA GLY A 39 -11.53 -0.04 -18.07
C GLY A 39 -11.31 1.04 -17.02
N SER A 40 -10.10 1.13 -16.45
CA SER A 40 -9.68 2.17 -15.52
C SER A 40 -8.71 3.17 -16.16
N GLN A 41 -9.02 4.47 -16.11
CA GLN A 41 -8.14 5.56 -16.55
C GLN A 41 -7.07 5.92 -15.50
N PHE A 42 -6.81 5.02 -14.54
CA PHE A 42 -5.81 5.24 -13.50
C PHE A 42 -4.39 5.08 -14.08
N ALA A 43 -3.80 6.16 -14.58
CA ALA A 43 -2.43 6.19 -15.09
C ALA A 43 -1.57 7.17 -14.28
N PRO A 44 -1.01 6.77 -13.13
CA PRO A 44 -0.13 7.64 -12.36
C PRO A 44 1.20 7.85 -13.10
N ALA A 45 1.72 9.08 -13.10
CA ALA A 45 3.06 9.36 -13.59
C ALA A 45 4.10 9.07 -12.49
N LEU A 46 5.25 8.49 -12.86
CA LEU A 46 6.35 8.25 -11.94
C LEU A 46 7.10 9.56 -11.65
N THR A 47 6.58 10.35 -10.72
CA THR A 47 7.25 11.58 -10.26
C THR A 47 8.03 11.31 -8.97
N PRO A 48 9.08 12.10 -8.68
CA PRO A 48 9.77 12.02 -7.39
C PRO A 48 8.81 12.21 -6.21
N PHE A 49 7.82 13.09 -6.38
CA PHE A 49 6.75 13.29 -5.41
C PHE A 49 5.90 12.03 -5.19
N TRP A 50 5.53 11.32 -6.26
CA TRP A 50 4.78 10.06 -6.17
C TRP A 50 5.53 9.01 -5.34
N VAL A 51 6.81 8.81 -5.64
CA VAL A 51 7.68 7.86 -4.94
C VAL A 51 7.81 8.23 -3.46
N TYR A 52 8.12 9.49 -3.17
CA TYR A 52 8.27 10.00 -1.80
C TYR A 52 7.00 9.79 -0.99
N GLN A 53 5.84 10.18 -1.54
CA GLN A 53 4.55 10.02 -0.89
C GLN A 53 4.30 8.55 -0.55
N HIS A 54 4.52 7.63 -1.49
CA HIS A 54 4.25 6.21 -1.26
C HIS A 54 5.21 5.57 -0.25
N MET A 55 6.48 5.94 -0.26
CA MET A 55 7.46 5.47 0.73
C MET A 55 7.10 5.96 2.14
N VAL A 56 6.91 7.26 2.33
CA VAL A 56 6.67 7.84 3.66
C VAL A 56 5.35 7.33 4.23
N TRP A 57 4.27 7.40 3.46
CA TRP A 57 2.98 6.91 3.93
C TRP A 57 3.00 5.39 4.13
N GLY A 58 3.68 4.64 3.27
CA GLY A 58 3.87 3.20 3.45
C GLY A 58 4.59 2.87 4.76
N GLY A 59 5.63 3.62 5.12
CA GLY A 59 6.35 3.48 6.39
C GLY A 59 5.48 3.80 7.60
N LEU A 60 4.71 4.88 7.54
CA LEU A 60 3.79 5.28 8.61
C LEU A 60 2.69 4.25 8.85
N TRP A 61 2.08 3.72 7.78
CA TRP A 61 1.05 2.69 7.88
C TRP A 61 1.60 1.36 8.41
N ALA A 62 2.87 1.07 8.18
CA ALA A 62 3.47 -0.15 8.69
C ALA A 62 3.58 -0.15 10.22
N PHE A 63 3.52 1.00 10.91
CA PHE A 63 3.46 1.02 12.37
C PHE A 63 2.28 0.25 12.95
N LEU A 64 1.23 0.00 12.17
CA LEU A 64 0.17 -0.93 12.56
C LEU A 64 0.70 -2.33 12.89
N PHE A 65 1.78 -2.80 12.25
CA PHE A 65 2.43 -4.08 12.57
C PHE A 65 3.11 -4.11 13.95
N LEU A 66 3.26 -2.95 14.62
CA LEU A 66 3.72 -2.92 16.00
C LEU A 66 2.63 -3.41 16.97
N LEU A 67 1.34 -3.24 16.61
CA LEU A 67 0.21 -3.70 17.42
C LEU A 67 0.31 -5.20 17.69
N PRO A 68 0.14 -5.65 18.94
CA PRO A 68 0.31 -7.04 19.33
C PRO A 68 -0.94 -7.87 18.98
N LEU A 69 -1.29 -7.97 17.70
CA LEU A 69 -2.33 -8.90 17.23
C LEU A 69 -1.76 -10.33 17.20
N ARG A 70 -1.64 -10.94 18.39
CA ARG A 70 -0.99 -12.24 18.65
C ARG A 70 -1.63 -13.46 17.98
N ARG A 71 -2.81 -13.33 17.36
CA ARG A 71 -3.56 -14.46 16.78
C ARG A 71 -3.46 -14.59 15.26
N LEU A 72 -2.85 -13.63 14.56
CA LEU A 72 -2.88 -13.58 13.09
C LEU A 72 -1.49 -13.77 12.49
N SER A 73 -1.41 -14.50 11.38
CA SER A 73 -0.20 -14.62 10.56
C SER A 73 0.24 -13.24 10.05
N TYR A 74 1.55 -13.03 9.88
CA TYR A 74 2.10 -11.78 9.31
C TYR A 74 1.49 -11.44 7.96
N ILE A 75 1.12 -12.45 7.16
CA ILE A 75 0.46 -12.27 5.86
C ILE A 75 -0.96 -11.75 6.08
N SER A 76 -1.72 -12.35 7.00
CA SER A 76 -3.07 -11.90 7.35
C SER A 76 -3.07 -10.48 7.92
N LEU A 77 -2.04 -10.14 8.71
CA LEU A 77 -1.82 -8.78 9.21
C LEU A 77 -1.52 -7.80 8.07
N GLY A 78 -0.72 -8.21 7.08
CA GLY A 78 -0.50 -7.39 5.88
C GLY A 78 -1.78 -7.10 5.10
N ILE A 79 -2.67 -8.09 4.97
CA ILE A 79 -3.98 -7.90 4.35
C ILE A 79 -4.82 -6.93 5.19
N ILE A 80 -4.98 -7.21 6.49
CA ILE A 80 -5.83 -6.43 7.39
C ILE A 80 -5.33 -4.98 7.53
N TYR A 81 -4.02 -4.76 7.60
CA TYR A 81 -3.46 -3.41 7.73
C TYR A 81 -3.39 -2.65 6.41
N SER A 82 -3.41 -3.35 5.26
CA SER A 82 -3.56 -2.68 3.97
C SER A 82 -4.98 -2.14 3.74
N LEU A 83 -6.00 -2.72 4.41
CA LEU A 83 -7.40 -2.32 4.24
C LEU A 83 -7.68 -0.88 4.69
N PRO A 84 -7.27 -0.41 5.89
CA PRO A 84 -7.43 0.98 6.30
C PRO A 84 -6.81 1.97 5.32
N GLN A 85 -5.59 1.69 4.85
CA GLN A 85 -4.89 2.54 3.90
C GLN A 85 -5.66 2.62 2.57
N THR A 86 -6.12 1.49 2.07
CA THR A 86 -6.91 1.41 0.83
C THR A 86 -8.28 2.09 1.00
N LEU A 87 -8.95 1.92 2.13
CA LEU A 87 -10.22 2.58 2.43
C LEU A 87 -10.07 4.10 2.42
N ILE A 88 -9.03 4.63 3.05
CA ILE A 88 -8.77 6.07 3.08
C ILE A 88 -8.44 6.59 1.68
N SER A 89 -7.65 5.85 0.90
CA SER A 89 -7.40 6.22 -0.50
C SER A 89 -8.69 6.27 -1.32
N LEU A 90 -9.61 5.32 -1.14
CA LEU A 90 -10.87 5.21 -1.89
C LEU A 90 -11.96 6.19 -1.42
N LEU A 91 -12.06 6.43 -0.11
CA LEU A 91 -13.15 7.20 0.49
C LEU A 91 -12.78 8.67 0.74
N VAL A 92 -11.50 8.99 0.86
CA VAL A 92 -11.04 10.36 1.19
C VAL A 92 -10.24 10.97 0.05
N MET A 93 -9.19 10.30 -0.41
CA MET A 93 -8.33 10.88 -1.47
C MET A 93 -9.02 10.95 -2.84
N MET A 94 -9.72 9.90 -3.26
CA MET A 94 -10.44 9.90 -4.55
C MET A 94 -11.48 11.03 -4.70
N PRO A 95 -12.37 11.28 -3.72
CA PRO A 95 -13.29 12.42 -3.81
C PRO A 95 -12.57 13.77 -3.74
N GLN A 96 -11.49 13.89 -2.95
CA GLN A 96 -10.67 15.11 -2.93
C GLN A 96 -10.01 15.40 -4.27
N MET A 97 -9.62 14.37 -5.02
CA MET A 97 -9.08 14.48 -6.38
C MET A 97 -10.17 14.62 -7.47
N GLN A 98 -11.44 14.84 -7.08
CA GLN A 98 -12.60 14.95 -7.96
C GLN A 98 -12.87 13.71 -8.84
N ARG A 99 -12.29 12.56 -8.48
CA ARG A 99 -12.35 11.30 -9.23
C ARG A 99 -13.53 10.39 -8.82
N GLY A 100 -14.49 10.95 -8.09
CA GLY A 100 -15.70 10.27 -7.62
C GLY A 100 -15.46 9.39 -6.40
N LEU A 101 -16.54 9.04 -5.68
CA LEU A 101 -16.49 8.10 -4.56
C LEU A 101 -15.93 6.75 -5.08
N LEU A 102 -14.95 6.16 -4.38
CA LEU A 102 -14.25 4.93 -4.76
C LEU A 102 -13.47 4.99 -6.09
N GLY A 103 -13.30 6.18 -6.69
CA GLY A 103 -12.67 6.27 -8.01
C GLY A 103 -13.55 5.78 -9.15
N LEU A 104 -14.87 5.69 -8.96
CA LEU A 104 -15.79 5.18 -9.98
C LEU A 104 -15.80 6.01 -11.27
N ARG A 105 -15.39 7.29 -11.23
CA ARG A 105 -15.23 8.09 -12.45
C ARG A 105 -14.02 7.68 -13.28
N LEU A 106 -13.02 7.01 -12.68
CA LEU A 106 -11.90 6.45 -13.41
C LEU A 106 -12.24 5.10 -14.04
N GLY A 107 -13.24 4.39 -13.53
CA GLY A 107 -13.66 3.07 -14.00
C GLY A 107 -14.07 2.14 -12.86
N TYR A 108 -15.00 1.23 -13.11
CA TYR A 108 -15.56 0.31 -12.10
C TYR A 108 -14.54 -0.67 -11.50
N THR A 109 -13.42 -0.91 -12.19
CA THR A 109 -12.31 -1.79 -11.78
C THR A 109 -11.25 -1.09 -10.92
N THR A 110 -11.29 0.25 -10.83
CA THR A 110 -10.33 1.05 -10.04
C THR A 110 -10.24 0.61 -8.55
N PRO A 111 -11.36 0.29 -7.86
CA PRO A 111 -11.29 -0.20 -6.48
C PRO A 111 -10.55 -1.52 -6.33
N VAL A 112 -10.74 -2.44 -7.28
CA VAL A 112 -10.08 -3.75 -7.29
C VAL A 112 -8.57 -3.60 -7.50
N LEU A 113 -8.16 -2.71 -8.40
CA LEU A 113 -6.75 -2.40 -8.62
C LEU A 113 -6.10 -1.80 -7.36
N ILE A 114 -6.78 -0.86 -6.71
CA ILE A 114 -6.26 -0.24 -5.47
C ILE A 114 -6.13 -1.28 -4.35
N LEU A 115 -7.07 -2.24 -4.25
CA LEU A 115 -6.96 -3.37 -3.32
C LEU A 115 -5.75 -4.27 -3.65
N LEU A 116 -5.52 -4.61 -4.91
CA LEU A 116 -4.33 -5.37 -5.33
C LEU A 116 -3.03 -4.65 -4.95
N PHE A 117 -2.97 -3.33 -5.17
CA PHE A 117 -1.81 -2.53 -4.78
C PHE A 117 -1.63 -2.48 -3.26
N GLY A 118 -2.72 -2.42 -2.48
CA GLY A 118 -2.68 -2.57 -1.03
C GLY A 118 -2.14 -3.93 -0.59
N PHE A 119 -2.52 -5.00 -1.28
CA PHE A 119 -2.04 -6.35 -1.02
C PHE A 119 -0.54 -6.49 -1.29
N VAL A 120 -0.04 -5.91 -2.39
CA VAL A 120 1.41 -5.83 -2.69
C VAL A 120 2.17 -5.17 -1.54
N TRP A 121 1.67 -4.03 -1.03
CA TRP A 121 2.27 -3.36 0.13
C TRP A 121 2.30 -4.26 1.37
N GLY A 122 1.16 -4.89 1.69
CA GLY A 122 1.00 -5.74 2.87
C GLY A 122 1.91 -6.97 2.84
N MET A 123 1.98 -7.65 1.70
CA MET A 123 2.87 -8.81 1.51
C MET A 123 4.33 -8.41 1.58
N ALA A 124 4.74 -7.36 0.88
CA ALA A 124 6.13 -6.90 0.88
C ALA A 124 6.61 -6.53 2.28
N THR A 125 5.79 -5.78 3.03
CA THR A 125 6.08 -5.37 4.40
C THR A 125 6.17 -6.58 5.34
N ALA A 126 5.24 -7.54 5.21
CA ALA A 126 5.23 -8.76 6.01
C ALA A 126 6.42 -9.67 5.73
N LEU A 127 6.78 -9.87 4.46
CA LEU A 127 7.93 -10.68 4.05
C LEU A 127 9.24 -10.06 4.56
N TRP A 128 9.40 -8.75 4.42
CA TRP A 128 10.57 -8.04 4.93
C TRP A 128 10.72 -8.17 6.45
N LEU A 129 9.60 -8.00 7.18
CA LEU A 129 9.58 -8.16 8.64
C LEU A 129 9.83 -9.61 9.08
N LYS A 130 9.43 -10.60 8.28
CA LYS A 130 9.72 -12.01 8.54
C LYS A 130 11.21 -12.29 8.37
N TRP A 131 11.79 -11.92 7.23
CA TRP A 131 13.21 -12.13 6.94
C TRP A 131 14.13 -11.40 7.91
N SER A 132 13.85 -10.13 8.22
CA SER A 132 14.67 -9.35 9.16
C SER A 132 14.64 -9.84 10.61
N ARG A 133 13.76 -10.79 10.94
CA ARG A 133 13.71 -11.45 12.25
C ARG A 133 14.31 -12.86 12.27
N GLU A 134 14.37 -13.51 11.11
CA GLU A 134 14.98 -14.83 10.95
C GLU A 134 16.50 -14.75 10.77
N SER A 135 17.04 -13.54 10.49
CA SER A 135 18.47 -13.21 10.47
C SER A 135 18.96 -12.60 11.78
#